data_AF-A0A165SN84-F1
#
_entry.id   AF-A0A165SN84-F1
#
_cell.length_a   1.000
_cell.length_b   1.000
_cell.length_c   1.000
_cell.angle_alpha   90.00
_cell.angle_beta   90.00
_cell.angle_gamma   90.00
#
_symmetry.space_group_name_H-M   'P 1'
#
loop_
_entity.id
_entity.type
_entity.pdbx_description
1 polymer ?
#
loop_
_entity_poly.entity_id
_entity_poly.type
_entity_poly.pdbx_seq_one_letter_code
_entity_poly.pdbx_strand_id
1 'polypeptide(L)'
;MKFVVKFFSEITIKSRPVRKRLVAKLHYNLNAVVREYDPDVVIKHDWDKLQVHTELQDPQQIAAMVGAMRNVAGISYILEVAEFPLPELDNIVEYVLPIYAGRLKGKNFAVRCKRNGDHPFKSVEVERKVGGALLARTEAAGVKLKQPEVPVELEISRKTLFVIKERHRGLGGFPVGSTDPVISLISGGFDSPVATYLTMKRGMRSHFLFFNLGGRDHEIGVKEVALYLWQKFGCNQRVLFISVPFEEVVAELLTRVEDSQMGVILKRMMLRVANQIAEELEIDALVTGEAVAQVSSQTLRNLSVIDEVSERLVLRPLVATDKGDIVRTANDIGTGEFAASMPEYCGVISVNPTTRARLERVRAEEECFDMSILERAVTNASRTRIDRLAEEELERTEVEVLSVPLAESVIIDIRHPDEEELAPLAVHVPVEKIPFYELHSKGDSLHPDKTYMLYCGKGVMSRLHASHLVESGCLNVKVYAP
;
A
#
# COMPACT_ATOMS: atom_id res chain seq x y z
N MET A 1 20.55 -12.93 -9.84
CA MET A 1 20.37 -11.58 -10.43
C MET A 1 20.79 -10.47 -9.47
N LYS A 2 21.04 -9.26 -9.99
CA LYS A 2 21.43 -8.09 -9.18
C LYS A 2 20.56 -6.89 -9.49
N PHE A 3 20.09 -6.23 -8.44
CA PHE A 3 19.35 -4.98 -8.52
C PHE A 3 20.08 -3.86 -7.78
N VAL A 4 20.08 -2.67 -8.35
CA VAL A 4 20.56 -1.44 -7.71
C VAL A 4 19.35 -0.58 -7.35
N VAL A 5 19.14 -0.40 -6.06
CA VAL A 5 18.08 0.43 -5.50
C VAL A 5 18.63 1.83 -5.25
N LYS A 6 18.11 2.81 -5.99
CA LYS A 6 18.48 4.22 -5.86
C LYS A 6 17.52 4.92 -4.89
N PHE A 7 18.09 5.65 -3.94
CA PHE A 7 17.34 6.40 -2.94
C PHE A 7 16.52 7.54 -3.55
N PHE A 8 15.39 7.85 -2.92
CA PHE A 8 14.64 9.06 -3.23
C PHE A 8 15.49 10.32 -3.02
N SER A 9 15.34 11.31 -3.91
CA SER A 9 16.20 12.50 -3.96
C SER A 9 16.14 13.33 -2.68
N GLU A 10 14.99 13.41 -2.01
CA GLU A 10 14.88 14.09 -0.72
C GLU A 10 15.66 13.40 0.41
N ILE A 11 15.98 12.11 0.29
CA ILE A 11 16.83 11.38 1.25
C ILE A 11 18.30 11.74 1.03
N THR A 12 18.74 11.89 -0.23
CA THR A 12 20.15 12.09 -0.56
C THR A 12 20.66 13.49 -0.17
N ILE A 13 19.77 14.49 -0.13
CA ILE A 13 20.08 15.87 0.29
C ILE A 13 20.12 16.07 1.82
N LYS A 14 19.72 15.08 2.62
CA LYS A 14 19.77 15.18 4.09
C LYS A 14 21.21 15.16 4.62
N SER A 15 21.40 15.71 5.82
CA SER A 15 22.67 15.64 6.53
C SER A 15 23.12 14.18 6.70
N ARG A 16 24.45 13.95 6.78
CA ARG A 16 25.02 12.60 6.86
C ARG A 16 24.39 11.73 7.97
N PRO A 17 24.18 12.22 9.22
CA PRO A 17 23.56 11.42 10.27
C PRO A 17 22.10 11.03 9.95
N VAL A 18 21.30 11.99 9.46
CA VAL A 18 19.90 11.76 9.11
C VAL A 18 19.79 10.78 7.94
N ARG A 19 20.59 10.99 6.89
CA ARG A 19 20.65 10.07 5.75
C ARG A 19 21.03 8.65 6.18
N LYS A 20 22.01 8.48 7.05
CA LYS A 20 22.41 7.16 7.58
C LYS A 20 21.24 6.46 8.27
N ARG A 21 20.47 7.18 9.10
CA ARG A 21 19.27 6.64 9.77
C ARG A 21 18.19 6.24 8.77
N LEU A 22 17.91 7.10 7.78
CA LEU A 22 16.92 6.82 6.73
C LEU A 22 17.30 5.60 5.91
N VAL A 23 18.56 5.50 5.47
CA VAL A 23 19.01 4.37 4.66
C VAL A 23 19.02 3.07 5.46
N ALA A 24 19.39 3.11 6.75
CA ALA A 24 19.26 1.93 7.62
C ALA A 24 17.81 1.45 7.74
N LYS A 25 16.85 2.39 7.87
CA LYS A 25 15.42 2.04 7.90
C LYS A 25 14.94 1.50 6.54
N LEU A 26 15.37 2.10 5.43
CA LEU A 26 15.06 1.60 4.10
C LEU A 26 15.59 0.19 3.88
N HIS A 27 16.81 -0.09 4.31
CA HIS A 27 17.40 -1.42 4.26
C HIS A 27 16.56 -2.43 5.04
N TYR A 28 16.15 -2.09 6.26
CA TYR A 28 15.27 -2.94 7.07
C TYR A 28 13.93 -3.23 6.37
N ASN A 29 13.26 -2.20 5.87
CA ASN A 29 11.97 -2.32 5.19
C ASN A 29 12.09 -3.15 3.91
N LEU A 30 13.11 -2.87 3.09
CA LEU A 30 13.36 -3.60 1.85
C LEU A 30 13.64 -5.07 2.15
N ASN A 31 14.50 -5.36 3.13
CA ASN A 31 14.83 -6.73 3.54
C ASN A 31 13.59 -7.50 4.03
N ALA A 32 12.71 -6.86 4.80
CA ALA A 32 11.46 -7.47 5.26
C ALA A 32 10.55 -7.87 4.09
N VAL A 33 10.52 -7.07 3.01
CA VAL A 33 9.72 -7.34 1.82
C VAL A 33 10.36 -8.41 0.92
N VAL A 34 11.64 -8.28 0.58
CA VAL A 34 12.27 -9.20 -0.40
C VAL A 34 12.46 -10.61 0.15
N ARG A 35 12.59 -10.78 1.47
CA ARG A 35 12.73 -12.11 2.10
C ARG A 35 11.47 -12.97 2.03
N GLU A 36 10.32 -12.39 1.75
CA GLU A 36 9.10 -13.15 1.49
C GLU A 36 9.16 -13.91 0.14
N TYR A 37 10.04 -13.46 -0.76
CA TYR A 37 10.23 -14.06 -2.09
C TYR A 37 11.50 -14.87 -2.19
N ASP A 38 12.58 -14.41 -1.55
CA ASP A 38 13.88 -15.09 -1.52
C ASP A 38 14.47 -15.00 -0.09
N PRO A 39 14.35 -16.08 0.72
CA PRO A 39 14.88 -16.11 2.08
C PRO A 39 16.39 -15.86 2.17
N ASP A 40 17.14 -16.21 1.12
CA ASP A 40 18.60 -16.14 1.05
C ASP A 40 19.10 -14.84 0.39
N VAL A 41 18.19 -13.91 0.06
CA VAL A 41 18.51 -12.63 -0.56
C VAL A 41 19.51 -11.82 0.28
N VAL A 42 20.53 -11.28 -0.39
CA VAL A 42 21.58 -10.47 0.24
C VAL A 42 21.48 -9.01 -0.20
N ILE A 43 21.24 -8.13 0.76
CA ILE A 43 21.27 -6.68 0.55
C ILE A 43 22.60 -6.12 1.03
N LYS A 44 23.36 -5.50 0.11
CA LYS A 44 24.60 -4.80 0.43
C LYS A 44 24.38 -3.29 0.46
N HIS A 45 24.96 -2.64 1.45
CA HIS A 45 24.92 -1.21 1.61
C HIS A 45 26.11 -0.54 0.91
N ASP A 46 25.83 0.45 0.07
CA ASP A 46 26.81 1.35 -0.51
C ASP A 46 26.49 2.79 -0.11
N TRP A 47 27.38 3.74 -0.37
CA TRP A 47 27.19 5.13 0.04
C TRP A 47 25.91 5.74 -0.54
N ASP A 48 25.59 5.48 -1.80
CA ASP A 48 24.51 6.12 -2.57
C ASP A 48 23.42 5.16 -3.08
N LYS A 49 23.52 3.88 -2.74
CA LYS A 49 22.60 2.83 -3.21
C LYS A 49 22.55 1.64 -2.27
N LEU A 50 21.48 0.86 -2.37
CA LEU A 50 21.45 -0.53 -1.90
C LEU A 50 21.58 -1.47 -3.10
N GLN A 51 22.26 -2.60 -2.90
CA GLN A 51 22.40 -3.63 -3.92
C GLN A 51 21.73 -4.91 -3.43
N VAL A 52 20.67 -5.32 -4.10
CA VAL A 52 19.93 -6.56 -3.79
C VAL A 52 20.47 -7.66 -4.70
N HIS A 53 20.96 -8.74 -4.11
CA HIS A 53 21.46 -9.92 -4.80
C HIS A 53 20.54 -11.08 -4.46
N THR A 54 19.99 -11.71 -5.49
CA THR A 54 19.07 -12.85 -5.38
C THR A 54 19.57 -13.97 -6.29
N GLU A 55 19.34 -15.22 -5.92
CA GLU A 55 19.63 -16.37 -6.78
C GLU A 55 18.40 -16.85 -7.57
N LEU A 56 17.25 -16.19 -7.39
CA LEU A 56 16.03 -16.49 -8.16
C LEU A 56 16.31 -16.50 -9.66
N GLN A 57 15.80 -17.55 -10.31
CA GLN A 57 15.91 -17.76 -11.76
C GLN A 57 14.54 -17.72 -12.45
N ASP A 58 13.46 -18.02 -11.72
CA ASP A 58 12.11 -17.97 -12.26
C ASP A 58 11.70 -16.52 -12.56
N PRO A 59 11.45 -16.16 -13.84
CA PRO A 59 11.05 -14.81 -14.23
C PRO A 59 9.81 -14.29 -13.49
N GLN A 60 8.90 -15.19 -13.11
CA GLN A 60 7.66 -14.82 -12.43
C GLN A 60 7.92 -14.39 -10.98
N GLN A 61 8.66 -15.19 -10.21
CA GLN A 61 9.10 -14.81 -8.87
C GLN A 61 9.95 -13.53 -8.87
N ILE A 62 10.81 -13.36 -9.88
CA ILE A 62 11.58 -12.13 -10.05
C ILE A 62 10.67 -10.92 -10.26
N ALA A 63 9.69 -11.03 -11.17
CA ALA A 63 8.74 -9.95 -11.45
C ALA A 63 7.91 -9.59 -10.21
N ALA A 64 7.44 -10.59 -9.46
CA ALA A 64 6.72 -10.40 -8.21
C ALA A 64 7.56 -9.69 -7.15
N MET A 65 8.82 -10.11 -6.94
CA MET A 65 9.75 -9.46 -6.02
C MET A 65 10.03 -8.01 -6.45
N VAL A 66 10.23 -7.75 -7.74
CA VAL A 66 10.38 -6.38 -8.26
C VAL A 66 9.13 -5.54 -8.03
N GLY A 67 7.94 -6.11 -8.25
CA GLY A 67 6.65 -5.48 -7.93
C GLY A 67 6.58 -5.06 -6.46
N ALA A 68 6.93 -5.96 -5.55
CA ALA A 68 6.97 -5.68 -4.12
C ALA A 68 7.98 -4.58 -3.75
N MET A 69 9.19 -4.63 -4.33
CA MET A 69 10.20 -3.57 -4.15
C MET A 69 9.69 -2.20 -4.61
N ARG A 70 8.89 -2.13 -5.69
CA ARG A 70 8.34 -0.86 -6.19
C ARG A 70 7.41 -0.19 -5.19
N ASN A 71 6.79 -0.94 -4.30
CA ASN A 71 5.89 -0.46 -3.26
C ASN A 71 6.61 -0.03 -1.96
N VAL A 72 7.94 -0.20 -1.88
CA VAL A 72 8.72 0.23 -0.70
C VAL A 72 9.00 1.74 -0.78
N ALA A 73 8.43 2.49 0.16
CA ALA A 73 8.69 3.92 0.31
C ALA A 73 10.17 4.22 0.61
N GLY A 74 10.70 5.28 -0.01
CA GLY A 74 12.12 5.66 0.03
C GLY A 74 12.92 5.29 -1.22
N ILE A 75 12.33 4.52 -2.15
CA ILE A 75 12.99 4.08 -3.39
C ILE A 75 12.58 4.97 -4.56
N SER A 76 13.55 5.56 -5.26
CA SER A 76 13.28 6.29 -6.50
C SER A 76 13.19 5.36 -7.70
N TYR A 77 14.17 4.47 -7.83
CA TYR A 77 14.28 3.55 -8.95
C TYR A 77 14.92 2.25 -8.49
N ILE A 78 14.50 1.16 -9.12
CA ILE A 78 15.12 -0.16 -9.02
C ILE A 78 15.69 -0.45 -10.40
N LEU A 79 17.00 -0.66 -10.47
CA LEU A 79 17.70 -0.94 -11.72
C LEU A 79 18.08 -2.42 -11.73
N GLU A 80 17.57 -3.18 -12.70
CA GLU A 80 18.11 -4.51 -12.97
C GLU A 80 19.44 -4.35 -13.70
N VAL A 81 20.52 -4.92 -13.15
CA VAL A 81 21.86 -4.72 -13.69
C VAL A 81 22.54 -6.06 -14.01
N ALA A 82 23.20 -6.10 -15.17
CA ALA A 82 24.25 -7.08 -15.44
C ALA A 82 25.59 -6.50 -14.99
N GLU A 83 26.33 -7.26 -14.19
CA GLU A 83 27.63 -6.86 -13.67
C GLU A 83 28.74 -7.65 -14.36
N PHE A 84 29.75 -6.93 -14.84
CA PHE A 84 30.93 -7.50 -15.49
C PHE A 84 32.21 -6.84 -14.96
N PRO A 85 33.34 -7.55 -14.92
CA PRO A 85 34.65 -6.89 -14.84
C PRO A 85 34.75 -5.86 -15.97
N LEU A 86 35.30 -4.68 -15.67
CA LEU A 86 35.47 -3.62 -16.66
C LEU A 86 36.46 -4.10 -17.74
N PRO A 87 36.02 -4.27 -19.00
CA PRO A 87 36.94 -4.63 -20.07
C PRO A 87 37.65 -3.37 -20.60
N GLU A 88 38.55 -3.57 -21.56
CA GLU A 88 39.04 -2.47 -22.39
C GLU A 88 37.89 -1.79 -23.14
N LEU A 89 38.05 -0.50 -23.45
CA LEU A 89 37.02 0.33 -24.08
C LEU A 89 36.41 -0.33 -25.33
N ASP A 90 37.25 -0.97 -26.14
CA ASP A 90 36.84 -1.60 -27.40
C ASP A 90 35.95 -2.84 -27.19
N ASN A 91 36.07 -3.48 -26.03
CA ASN A 91 35.37 -4.72 -25.70
C ASN A 91 34.09 -4.49 -24.89
N ILE A 92 33.81 -3.26 -24.44
CA ILE A 92 32.58 -2.94 -23.69
C ILE A 92 31.33 -3.36 -24.49
N VAL A 93 31.33 -3.18 -25.81
CA VAL A 93 30.17 -3.51 -26.65
C VAL A 93 29.80 -4.99 -26.60
N GLU A 94 30.75 -5.91 -26.43
CA GLU A 94 30.47 -7.35 -26.40
C GLU A 94 29.59 -7.74 -25.21
N TYR A 95 29.62 -6.96 -24.13
CA TYR A 95 28.74 -7.15 -22.97
C TYR A 95 27.39 -6.44 -23.10
N VAL A 96 27.34 -5.33 -23.85
CA VAL A 96 26.13 -4.52 -24.02
C VAL A 96 25.22 -5.10 -25.12
N LEU A 97 25.81 -5.60 -26.20
CA LEU A 97 25.08 -6.07 -27.38
C LEU A 97 24.08 -7.19 -27.06
N PRO A 98 24.42 -8.27 -26.33
CA PRO A 98 23.48 -9.35 -26.06
C PRO A 98 22.27 -8.89 -25.22
N ILE A 99 22.43 -7.82 -24.44
CA ILE A 99 21.39 -7.29 -23.56
C ILE A 99 20.42 -6.38 -24.33
N TYR A 100 20.94 -5.58 -25.28
CA TYR A 100 20.15 -4.54 -25.93
C TYR A 100 19.74 -4.85 -27.37
N ALA A 101 20.40 -5.78 -28.08
CA ALA A 101 20.18 -6.00 -29.52
C ALA A 101 18.69 -6.18 -29.89
N GLY A 102 17.97 -7.05 -29.18
CA GLY A 102 16.54 -7.28 -29.43
C GLY A 102 15.67 -6.05 -29.19
N ARG A 103 16.01 -5.21 -28.19
CA ARG A 103 15.24 -4.01 -27.83
C ARG A 103 15.46 -2.85 -28.78
N LEU A 104 16.57 -2.84 -29.50
CA LEU A 104 16.95 -1.78 -30.42
C LEU A 104 16.29 -1.91 -31.79
N LYS A 105 15.84 -3.11 -32.17
CA LYS A 105 15.22 -3.39 -33.48
C LYS A 105 14.08 -2.41 -33.79
N GLY A 106 14.25 -1.65 -34.88
CA GLY A 106 13.28 -0.65 -35.36
C GLY A 106 13.17 0.62 -34.51
N LYS A 107 13.99 0.80 -33.48
CA LYS A 107 13.88 1.91 -32.52
C LYS A 107 15.08 2.85 -32.59
N ASN A 108 14.84 4.12 -32.25
CA ASN A 108 15.91 5.08 -32.02
C ASN A 108 16.46 4.97 -30.60
N PHE A 109 17.78 5.10 -30.45
CA PHE A 109 18.41 4.94 -29.14
C PHE A 109 19.46 6.01 -28.84
N ALA A 110 19.89 6.07 -27.58
CA ALA A 110 21.07 6.81 -27.19
C ALA A 110 21.81 6.10 -26.07
N VAL A 111 23.13 6.01 -26.18
CA VAL A 111 23.99 5.50 -25.12
C VAL A 111 24.22 6.59 -24.07
N ARG A 112 24.15 6.21 -22.80
CA ARG A 112 24.38 7.07 -21.63
C ARG A 112 25.32 6.35 -20.68
N CYS A 113 26.52 6.89 -20.52
CA CYS A 113 27.54 6.30 -19.65
C CYS A 113 27.81 7.20 -18.44
N LYS A 114 27.56 6.68 -17.24
CA LYS A 114 28.02 7.30 -15.98
C LYS A 114 29.31 6.63 -15.53
N ARG A 115 30.28 7.43 -15.09
CA ARG A 115 31.59 6.93 -14.66
C ARG A 115 31.93 7.46 -13.27
N ASN A 116 32.42 6.57 -12.41
CA ASN A 116 32.94 6.89 -11.08
C ASN A 116 34.30 6.19 -10.87
N GLY A 117 35.35 6.96 -10.54
CA GLY A 117 36.73 6.50 -10.41
C GLY A 117 37.63 6.95 -11.57
N ASP A 118 38.88 6.52 -11.57
CA ASP A 118 39.90 6.93 -12.56
C ASP A 118 40.04 5.93 -13.71
N HIS A 119 40.04 6.43 -14.95
CA HIS A 119 39.97 5.62 -16.17
C HIS A 119 40.68 6.35 -17.33
N PRO A 120 41.31 5.61 -18.27
CA PRO A 120 42.00 6.22 -19.42
C PRO A 120 41.07 6.78 -20.50
N PHE A 121 39.74 6.73 -20.30
CA PHE A 121 38.73 7.19 -21.23
C PHE A 121 37.62 7.99 -20.54
N LYS A 122 36.94 8.84 -21.30
CA LYS A 122 35.78 9.64 -20.87
C LYS A 122 34.48 8.90 -21.18
N SER A 123 33.42 9.22 -20.45
CA SER A 123 32.07 8.67 -20.70
C SER A 123 31.61 8.86 -22.14
N VAL A 124 31.89 10.02 -22.75
CA VAL A 124 31.54 10.32 -24.14
C VAL A 124 32.24 9.40 -25.14
N GLU A 125 33.45 8.92 -24.82
CA GLU A 125 34.18 7.97 -25.66
C GLU A 125 33.54 6.59 -25.62
N VAL A 126 33.11 6.15 -24.44
CA VAL A 126 32.29 4.94 -24.26
C VAL A 126 30.98 5.05 -25.04
N GLU A 127 30.26 6.16 -24.90
CA GLU A 127 28.99 6.41 -25.58
C GLU A 127 29.13 6.35 -27.10
N ARG A 128 30.19 6.96 -27.65
CA ARG A 128 30.49 6.94 -29.09
C ARG A 128 30.86 5.54 -29.58
N LYS A 129 31.77 4.86 -28.88
CA LYS A 129 32.26 3.54 -29.27
C LYS A 129 31.13 2.52 -29.25
N VAL A 130 30.42 2.42 -28.13
CA VAL A 130 29.30 1.51 -27.96
C VAL A 130 28.16 1.89 -28.90
N GLY A 131 27.84 3.18 -29.03
CA GLY A 131 26.77 3.65 -29.91
C GLY A 131 27.01 3.33 -31.38
N GLY A 132 28.22 3.56 -31.88
CA GLY A 132 28.59 3.22 -33.26
C GLY A 132 28.52 1.72 -33.52
N ALA A 133 29.00 0.91 -32.59
CA ALA A 133 28.98 -0.55 -32.73
C ALA A 133 27.55 -1.13 -32.62
N LEU A 134 26.69 -0.61 -31.74
CA LEU A 134 25.28 -0.99 -31.68
C LEU A 134 24.55 -0.60 -32.95
N LEU A 135 24.78 0.60 -33.50
CA LEU A 135 24.18 1.03 -34.76
C LEU A 135 24.60 0.13 -35.94
N ALA A 136 25.85 -0.32 -35.97
CA ALA A 136 26.37 -1.17 -37.04
C ALA A 136 25.94 -2.65 -36.93
N ARG A 137 25.69 -3.14 -35.71
CA ARG A 137 25.49 -4.58 -35.42
C ARG A 137 24.06 -4.94 -35.02
N THR A 138 23.13 -3.97 -35.04
CA THR A 138 21.72 -4.20 -34.69
C THR A 138 20.81 -3.59 -35.74
N GLU A 139 19.54 -3.98 -35.73
CA GLU A 139 18.50 -3.41 -36.60
C GLU A 139 17.93 -2.09 -36.05
N ALA A 140 18.74 -1.27 -35.38
CA ALA A 140 18.31 0.01 -34.84
C ALA A 140 17.90 1.00 -35.95
N ALA A 141 16.84 1.78 -35.71
CA ALA A 141 16.41 2.80 -36.68
C ALA A 141 17.37 3.98 -36.77
N GLY A 142 18.11 4.27 -35.68
CA GLY A 142 19.07 5.35 -35.64
C GLY A 142 19.45 5.78 -34.22
N VAL A 143 20.34 6.77 -34.14
CA VAL A 143 20.75 7.39 -32.87
C VAL A 143 20.02 8.72 -32.68
N LYS A 144 19.31 8.86 -31.55
CA LYS A 144 18.56 10.07 -31.20
C LYS A 144 18.92 10.54 -29.79
N LEU A 145 19.69 11.61 -29.68
CA LEU A 145 20.20 12.09 -28.39
C LEU A 145 19.12 12.73 -27.49
N LYS A 146 18.05 13.28 -28.06
CA LYS A 146 16.94 13.87 -27.29
C LYS A 146 15.74 12.94 -27.35
N GLN A 147 15.23 12.51 -26.19
CA GLN A 147 14.08 11.59 -26.08
C GLN A 147 14.23 10.35 -27.00
N PRO A 148 15.26 9.50 -26.76
CA PRO A 148 15.35 8.22 -27.43
C PRO A 148 14.20 7.30 -26.99
N GLU A 149 13.79 6.39 -27.85
CA GLU A 149 12.83 5.34 -27.49
C GLU A 149 13.50 4.32 -26.57
N VAL A 150 14.80 4.06 -26.77
CA VAL A 150 15.59 3.17 -25.92
C VAL A 150 16.84 3.90 -25.39
N PRO A 151 16.90 4.25 -24.10
CA PRO A 151 18.14 4.65 -23.48
C PRO A 151 19.00 3.41 -23.15
N VAL A 152 20.20 3.35 -23.72
CA VAL A 152 21.22 2.33 -23.39
C VAL A 152 22.06 2.87 -22.25
N GLU A 153 21.77 2.45 -21.01
CA GLU A 153 22.39 3.03 -19.81
C GLU A 153 23.51 2.12 -19.27
N LEU A 154 24.70 2.71 -19.11
CA LEU A 154 25.91 2.06 -18.58
C LEU A 154 26.41 2.82 -17.34
N GLU A 155 26.81 2.10 -16.30
CA GLU A 155 27.51 2.66 -15.13
C GLU A 155 28.87 1.96 -14.99
N ILE A 156 29.96 2.71 -15.12
CA ILE A 156 31.31 2.20 -14.85
C ILE A 156 31.75 2.71 -13.49
N SER A 157 32.07 1.80 -12.58
CA SER A 157 32.53 2.13 -11.24
C SER A 157 33.82 1.37 -10.94
N ARG A 158 34.94 2.09 -10.82
CA ARG A 158 36.28 1.54 -10.60
C ARG A 158 36.66 0.48 -11.64
N LYS A 159 36.57 -0.81 -11.30
CA LYS A 159 36.94 -1.93 -12.18
C LYS A 159 35.74 -2.76 -12.62
N THR A 160 34.54 -2.20 -12.55
CA THR A 160 33.29 -2.91 -12.81
C THR A 160 32.44 -2.13 -13.82
N LEU A 161 31.93 -2.84 -14.82
CA LEU A 161 30.91 -2.38 -15.77
C LEU A 161 29.54 -2.89 -15.32
N PHE A 162 28.59 -1.98 -15.15
CA PHE A 162 27.18 -2.29 -14.97
C PHE A 162 26.41 -1.91 -16.23
N VAL A 163 25.72 -2.87 -16.83
CA VAL A 163 24.78 -2.64 -17.93
C VAL A 163 23.37 -2.69 -17.34
N ILE A 164 22.64 -1.57 -17.43
CA ILE A 164 21.27 -1.50 -16.90
C ILE A 164 20.35 -2.20 -17.90
N LYS A 165 19.74 -3.31 -17.48
CA LYS A 165 18.78 -4.04 -18.31
C LYS A 165 17.43 -3.34 -18.27
N GLU A 166 16.93 -3.09 -17.07
CA GLU A 166 15.61 -2.49 -16.90
C GLU A 166 15.59 -1.49 -15.74
N ARG A 167 14.66 -0.55 -15.83
CA ARG A 167 14.46 0.51 -14.86
C ARG A 167 13.02 0.53 -14.41
N HIS A 168 12.80 0.19 -13.16
CA HIS A 168 11.49 0.26 -12.54
C HIS A 168 11.40 1.50 -11.65
N ARG A 169 10.30 2.23 -11.76
CA ARG A 169 10.01 3.36 -10.88
C ARG A 169 9.60 2.83 -9.51
N GLY A 170 10.26 3.30 -8.46
CA GLY A 170 9.86 3.04 -7.07
C GLY A 170 8.86 4.08 -6.57
N LEU A 171 8.35 3.85 -5.36
CA LEU A 171 7.30 4.67 -4.75
C LEU A 171 7.72 6.12 -4.48
N GLY A 172 9.01 6.38 -4.29
CA GLY A 172 9.55 7.64 -3.77
C GLY A 172 9.26 7.81 -2.28
N GLY A 173 9.30 9.03 -1.77
CA GLY A 173 8.97 9.33 -0.37
C GLY A 173 10.04 8.90 0.63
N PHE A 174 9.63 8.56 1.85
CA PHE A 174 10.52 8.21 2.96
C PHE A 174 10.22 6.79 3.48
N PRO A 175 11.22 6.06 4.01
CA PRO A 175 11.02 4.71 4.53
C PRO A 175 9.97 4.70 5.66
N VAL A 176 8.97 3.82 5.56
CA VAL A 176 7.94 3.65 6.60
C VAL A 176 8.58 3.40 7.98
N GLY A 177 8.10 4.08 9.02
CA GLY A 177 8.65 4.03 10.37
C GLY A 177 9.96 4.78 10.55
N SER A 178 10.28 5.71 9.64
CA SER A 178 11.39 6.68 9.80
C SER A 178 10.94 8.02 10.39
N THR A 179 9.63 8.25 10.42
CA THR A 179 8.94 9.37 11.06
C THR A 179 8.05 8.83 12.18
N ASP A 180 7.63 9.70 13.09
CA ASP A 180 6.76 9.37 14.22
C ASP A 180 5.46 8.67 13.76
N PRO A 181 4.90 7.82 14.64
CA PRO A 181 3.63 7.14 14.35
C PRO A 181 2.48 8.12 14.26
N VAL A 182 1.42 7.71 13.57
CA VAL A 182 0.16 8.45 13.46
C VAL A 182 -1.01 7.49 13.62
N ILE A 183 -2.17 8.01 14.04
CA ILE A 183 -3.43 7.26 13.99
C ILE A 183 -4.22 7.73 12.77
N SER A 184 -4.44 6.81 11.84
CA SER A 184 -5.23 7.05 10.63
C SER A 184 -6.67 6.61 10.86
N LEU A 185 -7.60 7.55 10.79
CA LEU A 185 -9.03 7.28 10.82
C LEU A 185 -9.40 6.64 9.49
N ILE A 186 -9.48 5.31 9.50
CA ILE A 186 -9.75 4.49 8.33
C ILE A 186 -11.23 4.18 8.23
N SER A 187 -11.77 4.24 7.02
CA SER A 187 -13.12 3.88 6.64
C SER A 187 -13.09 3.10 5.33
N GLY A 188 -14.23 2.52 4.95
CA GLY A 188 -14.36 1.78 3.70
C GLY A 188 -14.45 2.65 2.44
N GLY A 189 -14.50 3.99 2.56
CA GLY A 189 -14.59 4.88 1.40
C GLY A 189 -13.26 5.07 0.65
N PHE A 190 -13.28 5.85 -0.44
CA PHE A 190 -12.09 6.12 -1.26
C PHE A 190 -11.02 6.97 -0.54
N ASP A 191 -11.45 7.89 0.32
CA ASP A 191 -10.59 8.99 0.75
C ASP A 191 -9.60 8.57 1.85
N SER A 192 -10.08 7.88 2.89
CA SER A 192 -9.22 7.48 4.03
C SER A 192 -8.12 6.48 3.67
N PRO A 193 -8.32 5.49 2.78
CA PRO A 193 -7.23 4.62 2.31
C PRO A 193 -6.16 5.39 1.56
N VAL A 194 -6.55 6.34 0.70
CA VAL A 194 -5.60 7.20 -0.03
C VAL A 194 -4.83 8.10 0.94
N ALA A 195 -5.50 8.74 1.90
CA ALA A 195 -4.84 9.54 2.93
C ALA A 195 -3.83 8.71 3.75
N THR A 196 -4.21 7.48 4.12
CA THR A 196 -3.34 6.54 4.84
C THR A 196 -2.12 6.14 4.00
N TYR A 197 -2.32 5.84 2.72
CA TYR A 197 -1.22 5.54 1.80
C TYR A 197 -0.24 6.72 1.66
N LEU A 198 -0.76 7.95 1.55
CA LEU A 198 0.08 9.15 1.43
C LEU A 198 0.95 9.39 2.68
N THR A 199 0.43 9.10 3.87
CA THR A 199 1.21 9.22 5.12
C THR A 199 2.25 8.11 5.25
N MET A 200 1.90 6.86 4.90
CA MET A 200 2.87 5.75 4.81
C MET A 200 4.00 6.08 3.84
N LYS A 201 3.69 6.66 2.67
CA LYS A 201 4.67 7.14 1.68
C LYS A 201 5.58 8.25 2.23
N ARG A 202 5.12 9.05 3.19
CA ARG A 202 5.94 10.03 3.92
C ARG A 202 6.72 9.44 5.10
N GLY A 203 6.73 8.12 5.23
CA GLY A 203 7.55 7.41 6.21
C GLY A 203 6.92 7.31 7.60
N MET A 204 5.66 7.73 7.76
CA MET A 204 4.91 7.62 9.01
C MET A 204 4.49 6.18 9.24
N ARG A 205 4.45 5.76 10.50
CA ARG A 205 3.91 4.45 10.89
C ARG A 205 2.43 4.62 11.25
N SER A 206 1.53 4.25 10.34
CA SER A 206 0.09 4.43 10.51
C SER A 206 -0.54 3.29 11.30
N HIS A 207 -1.03 3.60 12.50
CA HIS A 207 -2.02 2.78 13.20
C HIS A 207 -3.39 3.06 12.60
N PHE A 208 -4.26 2.06 12.53
CA PHE A 208 -5.59 2.18 11.93
C PHE A 208 -6.63 2.31 13.03
N LEU A 209 -7.45 3.36 12.98
CA LEU A 209 -8.58 3.57 13.87
C LEU A 209 -9.86 3.57 13.06
N PHE A 210 -10.72 2.61 13.32
CA PHE A 210 -11.99 2.41 12.66
C PHE A 210 -13.13 2.66 13.65
N PHE A 211 -14.14 3.41 13.21
CA PHE A 211 -15.39 3.63 13.95
C PHE A 211 -16.48 2.76 13.35
N ASN A 212 -16.91 1.73 14.08
CA ASN A 212 -17.91 0.79 13.60
C ASN A 212 -19.31 1.40 13.74
N LEU A 213 -19.88 1.78 12.59
CA LEU A 213 -21.23 2.32 12.47
C LEU A 213 -22.21 1.29 11.89
N GLY A 214 -21.71 0.16 11.39
CA GLY A 214 -22.41 -0.72 10.46
C GLY A 214 -22.39 -2.18 10.87
N GLY A 215 -21.96 -2.48 12.09
CA GLY A 215 -21.82 -3.84 12.59
C GLY A 215 -20.70 -4.61 11.90
N ARG A 216 -20.87 -5.94 11.83
CA ARG A 216 -19.77 -6.86 11.48
C ARG A 216 -19.29 -6.72 10.03
N ASP A 217 -20.21 -6.59 9.07
CA ASP A 217 -19.86 -6.50 7.65
C ASP A 217 -19.01 -5.26 7.36
N HIS A 218 -19.35 -4.14 7.99
CA HIS A 218 -18.58 -2.90 7.88
C HIS A 218 -17.16 -3.07 8.46
N GLU A 219 -17.04 -3.73 9.62
CA GLU A 219 -15.74 -3.96 10.24
C GLU A 219 -14.83 -4.85 9.41
N ILE A 220 -15.37 -5.93 8.83
CA ILE A 220 -14.64 -6.86 7.98
C ILE A 220 -14.12 -6.13 6.74
N GLY A 221 -14.99 -5.40 6.05
CA GLY A 221 -14.62 -4.61 4.87
C GLY A 221 -13.50 -3.60 5.15
N VAL A 222 -13.52 -2.93 6.29
CA VAL A 222 -12.46 -1.98 6.67
C VAL A 222 -11.17 -2.68 7.12
N LYS A 223 -11.29 -3.83 7.81
CA LYS A 223 -10.13 -4.69 8.14
C LYS A 223 -9.41 -5.13 6.87
N GLU A 224 -10.13 -5.50 5.82
CA GLU A 224 -9.57 -5.89 4.52
C GLU A 224 -8.75 -4.77 3.89
N VAL A 225 -9.31 -3.57 3.77
CA VAL A 225 -8.62 -2.41 3.20
C VAL A 225 -7.36 -2.06 4.00
N ALA A 226 -7.47 -2.05 5.33
CA ALA A 226 -6.34 -1.76 6.21
C ALA A 226 -5.22 -2.81 6.06
N LEU A 227 -5.60 -4.10 6.03
CA LEU A 227 -4.68 -5.21 5.86
C LEU A 227 -3.99 -5.16 4.49
N TYR A 228 -4.74 -4.88 3.42
CA TYR A 228 -4.21 -4.73 2.07
C TYR A 228 -3.17 -3.61 1.99
N LEU A 229 -3.49 -2.42 2.50
CA LEU A 229 -2.55 -1.30 2.56
C LEU A 229 -1.30 -1.65 3.36
N TRP A 230 -1.46 -2.32 4.49
CA TRP A 230 -0.34 -2.74 5.34
C TRP A 230 0.55 -3.79 4.65
N GLN A 231 -0.02 -4.79 4.00
CA GLN A 231 0.73 -5.81 3.27
C GLN A 231 1.49 -5.20 2.09
N LYS A 232 0.82 -4.34 1.32
CA LYS A 232 1.37 -3.76 0.08
C LYS A 232 2.40 -2.66 0.34
N PHE A 233 2.15 -1.77 1.30
CA PHE A 233 2.96 -0.56 1.53
C PHE A 233 3.57 -0.46 2.93
N GLY A 234 3.14 -1.30 3.88
CA GLY A 234 3.51 -1.19 5.29
C GLY A 234 4.84 -1.85 5.67
N CYS A 235 5.48 -2.60 4.76
CA CYS A 235 6.78 -3.23 4.98
C CYS A 235 6.89 -3.97 6.33
N ASN A 236 5.84 -4.74 6.69
CA ASN A 236 5.73 -5.51 7.92
C ASN A 236 5.95 -4.69 9.22
N GLN A 237 5.64 -3.39 9.23
CA GLN A 237 5.68 -2.59 10.46
C GLN A 237 4.67 -3.11 11.48
N ARG A 238 5.04 -3.12 12.76
CA ARG A 238 4.10 -3.45 13.84
C ARG A 238 3.17 -2.28 14.09
N VAL A 239 1.91 -2.42 13.70
CA VAL A 239 0.85 -1.43 13.88
C VAL A 239 -0.41 -2.09 14.42
N LEU A 240 -1.29 -1.27 14.98
CA LEU A 240 -2.56 -1.70 15.54
C LEU A 240 -3.68 -1.38 14.54
N PHE A 241 -4.69 -2.25 14.51
CA PHE A 241 -6.03 -1.97 14.06
C PHE A 241 -6.91 -1.83 15.30
N ILE A 242 -7.57 -0.70 15.43
CA ILE A 242 -8.37 -0.33 16.60
C ILE A 242 -9.81 -0.16 16.11
N SER A 243 -10.71 -1.03 16.56
CA SER A 243 -12.14 -0.95 16.22
C SER A 243 -12.89 -0.37 17.41
N VAL A 244 -13.62 0.73 17.20
CA VAL A 244 -14.43 1.35 18.24
C VAL A 244 -15.91 1.17 17.88
N PRO A 245 -16.72 0.50 18.72
CA PRO A 245 -18.16 0.40 18.49
C PRO A 245 -18.81 1.79 18.62
N PHE A 246 -19.55 2.20 17.60
CA PHE A 246 -20.14 3.53 17.50
C PHE A 246 -21.66 3.50 17.28
N GLU A 247 -22.28 2.32 17.34
CA GLU A 247 -23.72 2.13 17.17
C GLU A 247 -24.53 2.90 18.22
N GLU A 248 -24.12 2.82 19.50
CA GLU A 248 -24.76 3.59 20.59
C GLU A 248 -24.61 5.10 20.39
N VAL A 249 -23.44 5.55 19.91
CA VAL A 249 -23.18 6.97 19.63
C VAL A 249 -24.11 7.47 18.54
N VAL A 250 -24.27 6.71 17.45
CA VAL A 250 -25.18 7.06 16.35
C VAL A 250 -26.63 7.07 16.82
N ALA A 251 -27.05 6.05 17.59
CA ALA A 251 -28.40 5.99 18.12
C ALA A 251 -28.74 7.20 19.00
N GLU A 252 -27.82 7.63 19.86
CA GLU A 252 -28.01 8.82 20.67
C GLU A 252 -28.10 10.10 19.82
N LEU A 253 -27.20 10.25 18.83
CA LEU A 253 -27.25 11.41 17.93
C LEU A 253 -28.59 11.51 17.18
N LEU A 254 -29.11 10.38 16.69
CA LEU A 254 -30.40 10.33 16.00
C LEU A 254 -31.59 10.69 16.90
N THR A 255 -31.45 10.54 18.22
CA THR A 255 -32.56 10.83 19.16
C THR A 255 -32.45 12.19 19.85
N ARG A 256 -31.24 12.73 20.02
CA ARG A 256 -31.00 13.94 20.84
C ARG A 256 -30.53 15.15 20.07
N VAL A 257 -29.98 14.98 18.88
CA VAL A 257 -29.31 16.04 18.14
C VAL A 257 -30.12 16.41 16.90
N GLU A 258 -30.19 17.70 16.61
CA GLU A 258 -30.81 18.17 15.38
C GLU A 258 -30.12 17.64 14.12
N ASP A 259 -30.93 17.13 13.18
CA ASP A 259 -30.51 16.57 11.89
C ASP A 259 -29.41 17.37 11.18
N SER A 260 -29.55 18.69 11.13
CA SER A 260 -28.64 19.58 10.40
C SER A 260 -27.24 19.67 11.01
N GLN A 261 -27.08 19.34 12.31
CA GLN A 261 -25.82 19.39 13.05
C GLN A 261 -25.16 18.02 13.23
N MET A 262 -25.91 16.92 13.05
CA MET A 262 -25.45 15.55 13.32
C MET A 262 -24.09 15.22 12.71
N GLY A 263 -23.87 15.54 11.44
CA GLY A 263 -22.61 15.22 10.76
C GLY A 263 -21.38 15.93 11.33
N VAL A 264 -21.54 17.16 11.85
CA VAL A 264 -20.45 17.90 12.51
C VAL A 264 -20.20 17.34 13.90
N ILE A 265 -21.27 17.03 14.64
CA ILE A 265 -21.17 16.50 16.01
C ILE A 265 -20.60 15.08 16.00
N LEU A 266 -21.02 14.19 15.09
CA LEU A 266 -20.44 12.86 14.95
C LEU A 266 -18.92 12.92 14.75
N LYS A 267 -18.45 13.78 13.83
CA LYS A 267 -17.02 13.93 13.58
C LYS A 267 -16.26 14.48 14.78
N ARG A 268 -16.89 15.37 15.55
CA ARG A 268 -16.34 15.84 16.83
C ARG A 268 -16.24 14.70 17.85
N MET A 269 -17.25 13.84 17.95
CA MET A 269 -17.21 12.66 18.81
C MET A 269 -16.13 11.65 18.39
N MET A 270 -15.99 11.40 17.09
CA MET A 270 -14.89 10.60 16.54
C MET A 270 -13.52 11.19 16.90
N LEU A 271 -13.32 12.50 16.75
CA LEU A 271 -12.04 13.12 17.11
C LEU A 271 -11.77 13.07 18.62
N ARG A 272 -12.77 13.26 19.48
CA ARG A 272 -12.62 13.12 20.95
C ARG A 272 -12.11 11.73 21.32
N VAL A 273 -12.76 10.68 20.79
CA VAL A 273 -12.34 9.30 21.01
C VAL A 273 -10.95 9.04 20.42
N ALA A 274 -10.66 9.55 19.23
CA ALA A 274 -9.35 9.42 18.60
C ALA A 274 -8.25 10.08 19.43
N ASN A 275 -8.50 11.23 20.06
CA ASN A 275 -7.53 11.88 20.96
C ASN A 275 -7.23 11.02 22.18
N GLN A 276 -8.25 10.45 22.82
CA GLN A 276 -8.08 9.60 24.00
C GLN A 276 -7.24 8.37 23.67
N ILE A 277 -7.56 7.68 22.56
CA ILE A 277 -6.78 6.54 22.08
C ILE A 277 -5.35 6.96 21.71
N ALA A 278 -5.18 8.14 21.11
CA ALA A 278 -3.86 8.66 20.77
C ALA A 278 -3.03 9.04 22.00
N GLU A 279 -3.67 9.47 23.09
CA GLU A 279 -3.01 9.72 24.38
C GLU A 279 -2.46 8.45 24.98
N GLU A 280 -3.28 7.40 25.03
CA GLU A 280 -2.86 6.10 25.56
C GLU A 280 -1.71 5.47 24.76
N LEU A 281 -1.60 5.79 23.46
CA LEU A 281 -0.56 5.28 22.57
C LEU A 281 0.65 6.22 22.45
N GLU A 282 0.64 7.38 23.13
CA GLU A 282 1.67 8.43 23.01
C GLU A 282 1.90 8.87 21.55
N ILE A 283 0.80 9.10 20.82
CA ILE A 283 0.80 9.53 19.42
C ILE A 283 0.29 10.97 19.32
N ASP A 284 1.09 11.83 18.67
CA ASP A 284 0.84 13.28 18.59
C ASP A 284 -0.05 13.71 17.41
N ALA A 285 -0.33 12.80 16.46
CA ALA A 285 -1.01 13.15 15.22
C ALA A 285 -2.07 12.14 14.77
N LEU A 286 -3.18 12.70 14.29
CA LEU A 286 -4.30 12.01 13.66
C LEU A 286 -4.27 12.25 12.15
N VAL A 287 -4.78 11.32 11.35
CA VAL A 287 -4.90 11.44 9.90
C VAL A 287 -6.35 11.22 9.50
N THR A 288 -6.89 12.10 8.67
CA THR A 288 -8.24 11.95 8.08
C THR A 288 -8.18 12.04 6.56
N GLY A 289 -9.17 11.43 5.90
CA GLY A 289 -9.39 11.52 4.46
C GLY A 289 -10.12 12.80 4.02
N GLU A 290 -10.28 13.80 4.88
CA GLU A 290 -11.12 14.96 4.56
C GLU A 290 -10.52 15.85 3.46
N ALA A 291 -11.36 16.26 2.51
CA ALA A 291 -11.06 17.17 1.41
C ALA A 291 -12.06 18.34 1.39
N VAL A 292 -11.55 19.56 1.22
CA VAL A 292 -12.40 20.76 1.29
C VAL A 292 -13.41 20.77 0.14
N ALA A 293 -14.65 21.13 0.47
CA ALA A 293 -15.76 21.28 -0.49
C ALA A 293 -16.19 19.99 -1.21
N GLN A 294 -15.79 18.82 -0.71
CA GLN A 294 -16.25 17.54 -1.25
C GLN A 294 -17.68 17.18 -0.79
N VAL A 295 -17.98 17.41 0.49
CA VAL A 295 -19.31 17.21 1.09
C VAL A 295 -19.67 18.39 2.00
N SER A 296 -20.95 18.54 2.32
CA SER A 296 -21.50 19.60 3.20
C SER A 296 -20.78 19.69 4.55
N SER A 297 -20.39 18.56 5.14
CA SER A 297 -19.65 18.51 6.41
C SER A 297 -18.18 18.92 6.31
N GLN A 298 -17.65 19.14 5.10
CA GLN A 298 -16.23 19.43 4.82
C GLN A 298 -16.02 20.82 4.21
N THR A 299 -16.80 21.81 4.65
CA THR A 299 -16.47 23.22 4.40
C THR A 299 -15.37 23.68 5.37
N LEU A 300 -14.60 24.72 5.01
CA LEU A 300 -13.58 25.28 5.91
C LEU A 300 -14.15 25.68 7.28
N ARG A 301 -15.39 26.18 7.32
CA ARG A 301 -16.05 26.52 8.59
C ARG A 301 -16.33 25.27 9.42
N ASN A 302 -16.87 24.22 8.80
CA ASN A 302 -17.20 22.99 9.51
C ASN A 302 -15.93 22.28 9.98
N LEU A 303 -14.90 22.18 9.14
CA LEU A 303 -13.61 21.60 9.53
C LEU A 303 -12.97 22.36 10.70
N SER A 304 -13.01 23.70 10.68
CA SER A 304 -12.53 24.51 11.80
C SER A 304 -13.32 24.26 13.08
N VAL A 305 -14.65 24.08 13.00
CA VAL A 305 -15.48 23.74 14.16
C VAL A 305 -15.18 22.31 14.63
N ILE A 306 -14.94 21.37 13.73
CA ILE A 306 -14.58 19.99 14.07
C ILE A 306 -13.23 19.95 14.79
N ASP A 307 -12.23 20.68 14.30
CA ASP A 307 -10.87 20.71 14.86
C ASP A 307 -10.80 21.26 16.29
N GLU A 308 -11.76 22.07 16.74
CA GLU A 308 -11.76 22.63 18.09
C GLU A 308 -11.81 21.58 19.22
N VAL A 309 -12.23 20.34 18.93
CA VAL A 309 -12.19 19.25 19.93
C VAL A 309 -10.92 18.41 19.85
N SER A 310 -10.02 18.73 18.92
CA SER A 310 -8.75 18.03 18.78
C SER A 310 -7.65 18.67 19.61
N GLU A 311 -6.96 17.85 20.39
CA GLU A 311 -5.79 18.23 21.17
C GLU A 311 -4.48 17.86 20.45
N ARG A 312 -4.59 17.30 19.24
CA ARG A 312 -3.49 16.73 18.45
C ARG A 312 -3.45 17.31 17.04
N LEU A 313 -2.34 17.10 16.35
CA LEU A 313 -2.23 17.54 14.96
C LEU A 313 -3.11 16.68 14.05
N VAL A 314 -4.14 17.26 13.43
CA VAL A 314 -4.96 16.58 12.42
C VAL A 314 -4.37 16.81 11.03
N LEU A 315 -3.74 15.77 10.49
CA LEU A 315 -3.20 15.74 9.13
C LEU A 315 -4.30 15.41 8.13
N ARG A 316 -4.44 16.26 7.10
CA ARG A 316 -5.39 16.08 6.00
C ARG A 316 -4.66 16.05 4.66
N PRO A 317 -4.07 14.91 4.26
CA PRO A 317 -3.31 14.80 3.02
C PRO A 317 -4.10 15.19 1.76
N LEU A 318 -5.43 15.10 1.83
CA LEU A 318 -6.35 15.34 0.71
C LEU A 318 -7.05 16.71 0.76
N VAL A 319 -6.69 17.57 1.71
CA VAL A 319 -7.43 18.82 2.01
C VAL A 319 -7.70 19.70 0.78
N ALA A 320 -6.80 19.70 -0.20
CA ALA A 320 -6.88 20.51 -1.42
C ALA A 320 -6.88 19.66 -2.71
N THR A 321 -7.17 18.38 -2.60
CA THR A 321 -7.20 17.43 -3.73
C THR A 321 -8.64 17.29 -4.23
N ASP A 322 -8.84 17.22 -5.55
CA ASP A 322 -10.16 16.94 -6.11
C ASP A 322 -10.52 15.45 -6.06
N LYS A 323 -11.81 15.15 -6.13
CA LYS A 323 -12.34 13.77 -6.06
C LYS A 323 -11.82 12.89 -7.20
N GLY A 324 -11.61 13.44 -8.39
CA GLY A 324 -11.11 12.68 -9.53
C GLY A 324 -9.68 12.18 -9.28
N ASP A 325 -8.83 13.02 -8.70
CA ASP A 325 -7.46 12.69 -8.32
C ASP A 325 -7.41 11.64 -7.19
N ILE A 326 -8.33 11.74 -6.22
CA ILE A 326 -8.48 10.75 -5.14
C ILE A 326 -8.85 9.39 -5.73
N VAL A 327 -9.88 9.31 -6.58
CA VAL A 327 -10.33 8.05 -7.20
C VAL A 327 -9.24 7.45 -8.08
N ARG A 328 -8.53 8.25 -8.89
CA ARG A 328 -7.39 7.74 -9.67
C ARG A 328 -6.29 7.18 -8.77
N THR A 329 -5.98 7.87 -7.68
CA THR A 329 -4.98 7.38 -6.72
C THR A 329 -5.45 6.08 -6.06
N ALA A 330 -6.73 5.99 -5.68
CA ALA A 330 -7.30 4.77 -5.10
C ALA A 330 -7.19 3.58 -6.06
N ASN A 331 -7.45 3.79 -7.35
CA ASN A 331 -7.28 2.77 -8.38
C ASN A 331 -5.80 2.41 -8.57
N ASP A 332 -4.90 3.40 -8.66
CA ASP A 332 -3.45 3.19 -8.82
C ASP A 332 -2.84 2.39 -7.65
N ILE A 333 -3.37 2.56 -6.43
CA ILE A 333 -2.89 1.81 -5.26
C ILE A 333 -3.65 0.50 -5.03
N GLY A 334 -4.75 0.28 -5.75
CA GLY A 334 -5.59 -0.91 -5.69
C GLY A 334 -6.68 -0.88 -4.62
N THR A 335 -6.96 0.25 -3.97
CA THR A 335 -8.05 0.38 -2.97
C THR A 335 -9.39 0.80 -3.57
N GLY A 336 -9.45 1.11 -4.87
CA GLY A 336 -10.67 1.59 -5.53
C GLY A 336 -11.84 0.60 -5.49
N GLU A 337 -11.56 -0.67 -5.77
CA GLU A 337 -12.59 -1.73 -5.78
C GLU A 337 -13.19 -1.98 -4.40
N PHE A 338 -12.35 -1.96 -3.36
CA PHE A 338 -12.81 -2.06 -1.97
C PHE A 338 -13.81 -0.94 -1.62
N ALA A 339 -13.50 0.28 -2.06
CA ALA A 339 -14.36 1.42 -1.77
C ALA A 339 -15.66 1.41 -2.58
N ALA A 340 -15.65 0.79 -3.76
CA ALA A 340 -16.84 0.64 -4.59
C ALA A 340 -17.83 -0.40 -4.02
N SER A 341 -17.34 -1.43 -3.32
CA SER A 341 -18.19 -2.48 -2.71
C SER A 341 -18.73 -2.09 -1.33
N MET A 342 -18.19 -1.06 -0.68
CA MET A 342 -18.59 -0.67 0.68
C MET A 342 -19.81 0.28 0.69
N PRO A 343 -20.84 0.01 1.52
CA PRO A 343 -21.93 0.96 1.72
C PRO A 343 -21.45 2.28 2.36
N GLU A 344 -22.09 3.40 2.00
CA GLU A 344 -21.78 4.70 2.59
C GLU A 344 -22.47 4.90 3.97
N TYR A 345 -21.91 4.32 5.03
CA TYR A 345 -22.50 4.38 6.39
C TYR A 345 -22.61 5.81 6.96
N CYS A 346 -21.57 6.65 6.78
CA CYS A 346 -21.58 8.03 7.28
C CYS A 346 -22.58 8.96 6.55
N GLY A 347 -23.02 8.59 5.34
CA GLY A 347 -23.96 9.39 4.55
C GLY A 347 -25.41 9.25 5.04
N VAL A 348 -25.75 8.10 5.61
CA VAL A 348 -27.13 7.74 6.04
C VAL A 348 -27.69 8.69 7.10
N ILE A 349 -26.82 9.27 7.92
CA ILE A 349 -27.17 10.14 9.05
C ILE A 349 -27.24 11.63 8.68
N SER A 350 -27.10 11.99 7.39
CA SER A 350 -26.94 13.39 6.97
C SER A 350 -28.20 13.94 6.30
N VAL A 351 -29.24 14.21 7.09
CA VAL A 351 -30.48 14.86 6.62
C VAL A 351 -30.31 16.38 6.67
N ASN A 352 -30.32 17.04 5.50
CA ASN A 352 -30.14 18.50 5.36
C ASN A 352 -28.92 19.08 6.12
N PRO A 353 -27.70 18.56 5.91
CA PRO A 353 -26.53 18.94 6.68
C PRO A 353 -26.16 20.42 6.51
N THR A 354 -25.78 21.05 7.62
CA THR A 354 -25.30 22.44 7.61
C THR A 354 -23.97 22.55 6.86
N THR A 355 -23.87 23.53 5.97
CA THR A 355 -22.60 23.88 5.29
C THR A 355 -21.79 24.93 6.07
N ARG A 356 -22.39 25.53 7.10
CA ARG A 356 -21.77 26.59 7.90
C ARG A 356 -22.22 26.50 9.36
N ALA A 357 -21.64 25.56 10.09
CA ALA A 357 -21.91 25.36 11.50
C ALA A 357 -21.57 26.61 12.32
N ARG A 358 -22.47 26.94 13.27
CA ARG A 358 -22.23 27.93 14.30
C ARG A 358 -21.77 27.19 15.54
N LEU A 359 -20.56 27.51 16.01
CA LEU A 359 -19.94 26.84 17.13
C LEU A 359 -20.82 26.81 18.39
N GLU A 360 -21.46 27.94 18.71
CA GLU A 360 -22.39 28.06 19.85
C GLU A 360 -23.54 27.05 19.76
N ARG A 361 -24.13 26.88 18.55
CA ARG A 361 -25.17 25.88 18.32
C ARG A 361 -24.63 24.46 18.47
N VAL A 362 -23.47 24.18 17.88
CA VAL A 362 -22.83 22.86 18.00
C VAL A 362 -22.57 22.51 19.48
N ARG A 363 -22.07 23.46 20.28
CA ARG A 363 -21.84 23.25 21.72
C ARG A 363 -23.15 23.03 22.48
N ALA A 364 -24.20 23.79 22.18
CA ALA A 364 -25.51 23.61 22.81
C ALA A 364 -26.14 22.24 22.51
N GLU A 365 -26.01 21.75 21.27
CA GLU A 365 -26.47 20.41 20.89
C GLU A 365 -25.60 19.31 21.53
N GLU A 366 -24.29 19.53 21.69
CA GLU A 366 -23.41 18.60 22.40
C GLU A 366 -23.77 18.46 23.89
N GLU A 367 -24.33 19.50 24.54
CA GLU A 367 -24.82 19.40 25.92
C GLU A 367 -26.00 18.44 26.08
N CYS A 368 -26.72 18.15 24.99
CA CYS A 368 -27.80 17.17 24.97
C CYS A 368 -27.32 15.73 24.76
N PHE A 369 -26.03 15.54 24.44
CA PHE A 369 -25.43 14.23 24.23
C PHE A 369 -24.83 13.68 25.53
N ASP A 370 -25.16 12.44 25.89
CA ASP A 370 -24.58 11.76 27.06
C ASP A 370 -23.14 11.29 26.78
N MET A 371 -22.17 12.01 27.32
CA MET A 371 -20.73 11.72 27.16
C MET A 371 -20.31 10.35 27.72
N SER A 372 -21.08 9.77 28.65
CA SER A 372 -20.81 8.42 29.16
C SER A 372 -20.85 7.35 28.06
N ILE A 373 -21.57 7.62 26.95
CA ILE A 373 -21.61 6.75 25.78
C ILE A 373 -20.23 6.67 25.10
N LEU A 374 -19.50 7.79 25.01
CA LEU A 374 -18.15 7.79 24.42
C LEU A 374 -17.16 7.04 25.30
N GLU A 375 -17.27 7.19 26.62
CA GLU A 375 -16.42 6.47 27.57
C GLU A 375 -16.63 4.96 27.44
N ARG A 376 -17.89 4.51 27.29
CA ARG A 376 -18.20 3.11 27.00
C ARG A 376 -17.65 2.67 25.65
N ALA A 377 -17.78 3.47 24.59
CA ALA A 377 -17.24 3.18 23.27
C ALA A 377 -15.71 2.98 23.31
N VAL A 378 -14.99 3.86 24.02
CA VAL A 378 -13.53 3.75 24.21
C VAL A 378 -13.16 2.52 25.03
N THR A 379 -13.89 2.24 26.11
CA THR A 379 -13.68 1.07 26.98
C THR A 379 -13.87 -0.23 26.22
N ASN A 380 -14.86 -0.27 25.32
CA ASN A 380 -15.19 -1.44 24.51
C ASN A 380 -14.40 -1.49 23.19
N ALA A 381 -13.45 -0.57 22.95
CA ALA A 381 -12.64 -0.58 21.75
C ALA A 381 -11.72 -1.82 21.72
N SER A 382 -11.76 -2.57 20.62
CA SER A 382 -10.84 -3.69 20.38
C SER A 382 -9.52 -3.19 19.79
N ARG A 383 -8.41 -3.82 20.17
CA ARG A 383 -7.06 -3.45 19.73
C ARG A 383 -6.31 -4.69 19.29
N THR A 384 -6.12 -4.83 17.99
CA THR A 384 -5.51 -6.02 17.43
C THR A 384 -4.32 -5.63 16.60
N ARG A 385 -3.22 -6.37 16.75
CA ARG A 385 -2.06 -6.19 15.89
C ARG A 385 -2.46 -6.57 14.47
N ILE A 386 -2.19 -5.73 13.48
CA ILE A 386 -2.78 -5.90 12.13
C ILE A 386 -2.45 -7.25 11.48
N ASP A 387 -1.28 -7.81 11.75
CA ASP A 387 -0.85 -9.10 11.24
C ASP A 387 -1.35 -10.30 12.06
N ARG A 388 -2.22 -10.06 13.06
CA ARG A 388 -2.98 -11.07 13.80
C ARG A 388 -4.49 -10.98 13.57
N LEU A 389 -4.97 -10.08 12.70
CA LEU A 389 -6.40 -9.93 12.46
C LEU A 389 -7.09 -11.25 12.08
N ALA A 390 -6.43 -12.08 11.27
CA ALA A 390 -6.98 -13.39 10.89
C ALA A 390 -6.97 -14.43 12.03
N GLU A 391 -6.07 -14.32 13.00
CA GLU A 391 -6.01 -15.25 14.13
C GLU A 391 -7.21 -15.02 15.06
N GLU A 392 -7.51 -13.75 15.35
CA GLU A 392 -8.65 -13.37 16.20
C GLU A 392 -10.00 -13.83 15.61
N GLU A 393 -10.17 -13.74 14.30
CA GLU A 393 -11.41 -14.15 13.64
C GLU A 393 -11.55 -15.68 13.57
N LEU A 394 -10.45 -16.41 13.38
CA LEU A 394 -10.47 -17.88 13.47
C LEU A 394 -10.82 -18.40 14.86
N GLU A 395 -10.38 -17.73 15.92
CA GLU A 395 -10.74 -18.15 17.28
C GLU A 395 -12.25 -18.01 17.55
N ARG A 396 -12.95 -17.18 16.78
CA ARG A 396 -14.40 -16.98 16.88
C ARG A 396 -15.22 -18.03 16.11
N THR A 397 -14.64 -18.70 15.12
CA THR A 397 -15.37 -19.62 14.23
C THR A 397 -14.52 -20.84 13.85
N GLU A 398 -15.04 -22.06 14.00
CA GLU A 398 -14.34 -23.31 13.63
C GLU A 398 -14.17 -23.45 12.10
N VAL A 399 -13.19 -22.76 11.53
CA VAL A 399 -12.83 -22.89 10.12
C VAL A 399 -11.59 -23.77 9.98
N GLU A 400 -11.71 -24.88 9.26
CA GLU A 400 -10.58 -25.76 8.97
C GLU A 400 -9.60 -25.11 7.97
N VAL A 401 -8.30 -25.16 8.29
CA VAL A 401 -7.20 -24.74 7.41
C VAL A 401 -6.45 -25.97 6.93
N LEU A 402 -6.36 -26.17 5.61
CA LEU A 402 -5.75 -27.33 4.98
C LEU A 402 -4.62 -26.92 4.03
N SER A 403 -3.52 -27.66 4.03
CA SER A 403 -2.38 -27.45 3.13
C SER A 403 -2.50 -28.19 1.80
N VAL A 404 -3.51 -29.05 1.65
CA VAL A 404 -3.76 -29.85 0.45
C VAL A 404 -5.21 -29.64 0.01
N PRO A 405 -5.48 -29.42 -1.28
CA PRO A 405 -6.85 -29.29 -1.77
C PRO A 405 -7.61 -30.61 -1.62
N LEU A 406 -8.90 -30.54 -1.26
CA LEU A 406 -9.77 -31.71 -1.18
C LEU A 406 -10.23 -32.13 -2.59
N ALA A 407 -10.32 -33.43 -2.85
CA ALA A 407 -10.57 -33.98 -4.19
C ALA A 407 -11.90 -33.51 -4.84
N GLU A 408 -12.95 -33.27 -4.04
CA GLU A 408 -14.25 -32.79 -4.51
C GLU A 408 -14.55 -31.34 -4.10
N SER A 409 -13.49 -30.55 -3.86
CA SER A 409 -13.61 -29.12 -3.54
C SER A 409 -13.38 -28.22 -4.75
N VAL A 410 -13.90 -27.01 -4.67
CA VAL A 410 -13.56 -25.90 -5.56
C VAL A 410 -12.71 -24.92 -4.77
N ILE A 411 -11.52 -24.57 -5.29
CA ILE A 411 -10.75 -23.46 -4.71
C ILE A 411 -11.34 -22.15 -5.24
N ILE A 412 -11.61 -21.21 -4.33
CA ILE A 412 -11.90 -19.83 -4.70
C ILE A 412 -10.62 -19.03 -4.45
N ASP A 413 -9.98 -18.56 -5.52
CA ASP A 413 -8.86 -17.62 -5.44
C ASP A 413 -9.44 -16.22 -5.18
N ILE A 414 -9.25 -15.75 -3.95
CA ILE A 414 -9.79 -14.48 -3.47
C ILE A 414 -8.78 -13.34 -3.55
N ARG A 415 -7.60 -13.55 -4.15
CA ARG A 415 -6.60 -12.49 -4.29
C ARG A 415 -7.08 -11.38 -5.22
N HIS A 416 -6.49 -10.20 -5.07
CA HIS A 416 -6.71 -9.12 -6.03
C HIS A 416 -6.22 -9.55 -7.43
N PRO A 417 -6.89 -9.13 -8.54
CA PRO A 417 -6.49 -9.49 -9.91
C PRO A 417 -5.00 -9.29 -10.20
N ASP A 418 -4.42 -8.14 -9.80
CA ASP A 418 -2.97 -7.87 -9.91
C ASP A 418 -2.08 -8.98 -9.33
N GLU A 419 -2.45 -9.57 -8.19
CA GLU A 419 -1.67 -10.61 -7.53
C GLU A 419 -1.83 -11.96 -8.23
N GLU A 420 -3.04 -12.24 -8.74
CA GLU A 420 -3.32 -13.44 -9.52
C GLU A 420 -2.59 -13.42 -10.86
N GLU A 421 -2.63 -12.31 -11.59
CA GLU A 421 -1.90 -12.15 -12.85
C GLU A 421 -0.39 -12.32 -12.66
N LEU A 422 0.15 -11.80 -11.56
CA LEU A 422 1.57 -11.92 -11.23
C LEU A 422 1.95 -13.34 -10.79
N ALA A 423 1.06 -14.07 -10.13
CA ALA A 423 1.33 -15.41 -9.61
C ALA A 423 0.08 -16.31 -9.66
N PRO A 424 -0.32 -16.85 -10.83
CA PRO A 424 -1.50 -17.70 -10.95
C PRO A 424 -1.36 -18.97 -10.10
N LEU A 425 -2.47 -19.38 -9.49
CA LEU A 425 -2.50 -20.59 -8.69
C LEU A 425 -2.55 -21.83 -9.60
N ALA A 426 -1.54 -22.69 -9.51
CA ALA A 426 -1.48 -23.95 -10.23
C ALA A 426 -1.83 -25.14 -9.31
N VAL A 427 -3.05 -25.65 -9.42
CA VAL A 427 -3.58 -26.77 -8.62
C VAL A 427 -4.39 -27.73 -9.49
N HIS A 428 -4.57 -28.97 -9.03
CA HIS A 428 -5.28 -30.03 -9.77
C HIS A 428 -6.80 -30.02 -9.60
N VAL A 429 -7.33 -29.16 -8.72
CA VAL A 429 -8.77 -29.00 -8.48
C VAL A 429 -9.31 -27.77 -9.24
N PRO A 430 -10.64 -27.69 -9.49
CA PRO A 430 -11.23 -26.50 -10.11
C PRO A 430 -10.95 -25.23 -9.29
N VAL A 431 -10.58 -24.15 -9.99
CA VAL A 431 -10.33 -22.83 -9.39
C VAL A 431 -11.32 -21.83 -9.95
N GLU A 432 -12.09 -21.20 -9.08
CA GLU A 432 -12.91 -20.03 -9.39
C GLU A 432 -12.18 -18.76 -8.94
N LYS A 433 -12.15 -17.75 -9.80
CA LYS A 433 -11.50 -16.46 -9.51
C LYS A 433 -12.57 -15.49 -9.06
N ILE A 434 -12.68 -15.31 -7.75
CA ILE A 434 -13.64 -14.38 -7.15
C ILE A 434 -12.85 -13.54 -6.17
N PRO A 435 -12.38 -12.34 -6.58
CA PRO A 435 -11.66 -11.44 -5.70
C PRO A 435 -12.45 -11.22 -4.41
N PHE A 436 -11.73 -11.10 -3.29
CA PHE A 436 -12.35 -11.06 -1.97
C PHE A 436 -13.45 -9.99 -1.83
N TYR A 437 -13.32 -8.83 -2.50
CA TYR A 437 -14.32 -7.75 -2.48
C TYR A 437 -15.64 -8.09 -3.20
N GLU A 438 -15.64 -9.10 -4.09
CA GLU A 438 -16.85 -9.62 -4.74
C GLU A 438 -17.43 -10.83 -4.01
N LEU A 439 -16.64 -11.44 -3.12
CA LEU A 439 -16.94 -12.74 -2.53
C LEU A 439 -18.27 -12.77 -1.79
N HIS A 440 -18.61 -11.71 -1.06
CA HIS A 440 -19.89 -11.63 -0.35
C HIS A 440 -21.07 -11.50 -1.33
N SER A 441 -20.94 -10.63 -2.34
CA SER A 441 -22.00 -10.44 -3.35
C SER A 441 -22.25 -11.67 -4.23
N LYS A 442 -21.19 -12.44 -4.51
CA LYS A 442 -21.26 -13.68 -5.29
C LYS A 442 -21.48 -14.91 -4.42
N GLY A 443 -21.30 -14.80 -3.11
CA GLY A 443 -21.46 -15.88 -2.14
C GLY A 443 -22.85 -16.49 -2.19
N ASP A 444 -23.88 -15.66 -2.37
CA ASP A 444 -25.28 -16.10 -2.52
C ASP A 444 -25.53 -16.93 -3.78
N SER A 445 -24.66 -16.83 -4.79
CA SER A 445 -24.73 -17.61 -6.02
C SER A 445 -23.96 -18.93 -5.95
N LEU A 446 -23.20 -19.17 -4.88
CA LEU A 446 -22.44 -20.39 -4.69
C LEU A 446 -23.37 -21.55 -4.31
N HIS A 447 -23.15 -22.71 -4.93
CA HIS A 447 -23.97 -23.90 -4.69
C HIS A 447 -23.78 -24.42 -3.26
N PRO A 448 -24.84 -24.56 -2.44
CA PRO A 448 -24.73 -24.85 -1.00
C PRO A 448 -24.14 -26.24 -0.69
N ASP A 449 -24.35 -27.22 -1.58
CA ASP A 449 -23.83 -28.59 -1.38
C ASP A 449 -22.34 -28.79 -1.73
N LYS A 450 -21.65 -27.75 -2.22
CA LYS A 450 -20.22 -27.84 -2.57
C LYS A 450 -19.33 -27.40 -1.41
N THR A 451 -18.15 -28.01 -1.33
CA THR A 451 -17.09 -27.54 -0.42
C THR A 451 -16.21 -26.52 -1.15
N TYR A 452 -16.11 -25.31 -0.60
CA TYR A 452 -15.25 -24.25 -1.14
C TYR A 452 -14.02 -24.06 -0.27
N MET A 453 -12.85 -23.91 -0.89
CA MET A 453 -11.60 -23.64 -0.19
C MET A 453 -11.06 -22.26 -0.59
N LEU A 454 -11.06 -21.29 0.33
CA LEU A 454 -10.60 -19.93 0.03
C LEU A 454 -9.07 -19.85 0.01
N TYR A 455 -8.51 -19.22 -1.01
CA TYR A 455 -7.06 -19.03 -1.18
C TYR A 455 -6.68 -17.56 -1.37
N CYS A 456 -5.74 -17.07 -0.57
CA CYS A 456 -5.22 -15.70 -0.65
C CYS A 456 -3.67 -15.63 -0.60
N GLY A 457 -2.97 -16.73 -0.85
CA GLY A 457 -1.51 -16.82 -0.67
C GLY A 457 -1.10 -16.94 0.80
N LYS A 458 -1.17 -15.85 1.58
CA LYS A 458 -0.76 -15.83 3.01
C LYS A 458 -1.81 -16.41 3.97
N GLY A 459 -2.97 -16.82 3.47
CA GLY A 459 -4.11 -17.33 4.25
C GLY A 459 -4.80 -16.32 5.16
N VAL A 460 -4.29 -15.09 5.33
CA VAL A 460 -4.88 -14.08 6.24
C VAL A 460 -6.28 -13.66 5.79
N MET A 461 -6.42 -13.22 4.52
CA MET A 461 -7.74 -12.86 3.96
C MET A 461 -8.66 -14.09 3.89
N SER A 462 -8.15 -15.25 3.47
CA SER A 462 -8.95 -16.48 3.39
C SER A 462 -9.60 -16.81 4.73
N ARG A 463 -8.87 -16.66 5.83
CA ARG A 463 -9.36 -16.90 7.18
C ARG A 463 -10.43 -15.91 7.60
N LEU A 464 -10.19 -14.62 7.35
CA LEU A 464 -11.14 -13.54 7.64
C LEU A 464 -12.49 -13.79 6.95
N HIS A 465 -12.47 -14.05 5.64
CA HIS A 465 -13.70 -14.27 4.87
C HIS A 465 -14.36 -15.62 5.15
N ALA A 466 -13.58 -16.67 5.39
CA ALA A 466 -14.14 -17.98 5.70
C ALA A 466 -14.91 -17.97 7.03
N SER A 467 -14.37 -17.31 8.06
CA SER A 467 -15.07 -17.13 9.35
C SER A 467 -16.41 -16.44 9.14
N HIS A 468 -16.42 -15.36 8.35
CA HIS A 468 -17.64 -14.63 8.05
C HIS A 468 -18.68 -15.44 7.27
N LEU A 469 -18.28 -16.14 6.20
CA LEU A 469 -19.19 -16.95 5.39
C LEU A 469 -19.78 -18.14 6.17
N VAL A 470 -19.03 -18.69 7.13
CA VAL A 470 -19.53 -19.75 8.01
C VAL A 470 -20.56 -19.19 8.99
N GLU A 471 -20.30 -18.02 9.59
CA GLU A 471 -21.26 -17.36 10.49
C GLU A 471 -22.54 -16.89 9.79
N SER A 472 -22.46 -16.47 8.53
CA SER A 472 -23.64 -16.11 7.73
C SER A 472 -24.51 -17.34 7.38
N GLY A 473 -24.05 -18.55 7.71
CA GLY A 473 -24.81 -19.81 7.59
C GLY A 473 -24.87 -20.36 6.16
N CYS A 474 -24.06 -19.84 5.24
CA CYS A 474 -24.30 -20.03 3.81
C CYS A 474 -23.58 -21.25 3.20
N LEU A 475 -22.42 -21.69 3.71
CA LEU A 475 -21.54 -22.56 2.92
C LEU A 475 -20.60 -23.45 3.77
N ASN A 476 -20.27 -24.65 3.26
CA ASN A 476 -19.15 -25.46 3.76
C ASN A 476 -17.83 -24.87 3.23
N VAL A 477 -17.28 -23.90 3.97
CA VAL A 477 -16.07 -23.16 3.59
C VAL A 477 -14.88 -23.59 4.45
N LYS A 478 -13.75 -23.83 3.78
CA LYS A 478 -12.45 -24.10 4.39
C LYS A 478 -11.41 -23.14 3.85
N VAL A 479 -10.22 -23.12 4.44
CA VAL A 479 -9.08 -22.33 3.95
C VAL A 479 -8.05 -23.23 3.31
N TYR A 480 -7.62 -22.89 2.10
CA TYR A 480 -6.44 -23.48 1.48
C TYR A 480 -5.21 -22.61 1.75
N ALA A 481 -4.23 -23.16 2.47
CA ALA A 481 -2.97 -22.52 2.81
C ALA A 481 -1.81 -23.48 2.49
N PRO A 482 -1.36 -23.53 1.22
CA PRO A 482 -0.31 -24.44 0.76
C PRO A 482 1.07 -24.19 1.40
#